data_AF-A0A9K3E9C5-F1
#
_entry.id   AF-A0A9K3E9C5-F1
#
_cell.length_a   1.000
_cell.length_b   1.000
_cell.length_c   1.000
_cell.angle_alpha   90.00
_cell.angle_beta   90.00
_cell.angle_gamma   90.00
#
_symmetry.space_group_name_H-M   'P 1'
#
loop_
_entity.id
_entity.type
_entity.pdbx_description
1 polymer ?
#
loop_
_entity_poly.entity_id
_entity_poly.type
_entity_poly.pdbx_seq_one_letter_code
_entity_poly.pdbx_strand_id
1 'polypeptide(L)'
;MNMALSSSFSRAINAEIEEIGWEHLVRLAEDLSFVTFRVVDKKERVHMLEILLDKSYPNCAPSVSADVPYLFDLVWSRSSRLNDVVKQFKQHLEKLQQFWSAVEDIDQSLLVSDSAQLHRATSFRHINIGNDCSIILNIRVNDPRSLPECRFLGLDENVNLLRDKWRRNCNKWSKDKLFAENLATLLEFQLPGPPGVEKNDQQIDCGICYSQFLPVDDELGPKSGSKTDYTCENTTCSKAFHSVCLGDWLRSITTTRQSFDVLFGNCPYCSQPVAVKIGARK
;
A
#
# COMPACT_ATOMS: atom_id res chain seq x y z
N MET A 1 -30.47 13.08 -21.64
CA MET A 1 -30.66 14.35 -22.40
C MET A 1 -29.28 14.93 -22.65
N ASN A 2 -28.66 14.57 -23.78
CA ASN A 2 -27.31 15.03 -24.15
C ASN A 2 -27.38 16.49 -24.57
N MET A 3 -26.90 17.40 -23.71
CA MET A 3 -26.69 18.80 -24.10
C MET A 3 -25.34 18.89 -24.80
N ALA A 4 -25.33 19.32 -26.05
CA ALA A 4 -24.10 19.59 -26.78
C ALA A 4 -23.27 20.65 -26.02
N LEU A 5 -22.03 20.30 -25.68
CA LEU A 5 -21.05 21.23 -25.13
C LEU A 5 -20.78 22.35 -26.13
N SER A 6 -20.63 23.59 -25.65
CA SER A 6 -20.19 24.68 -26.53
C SER A 6 -18.74 24.44 -26.97
N SER A 7 -18.45 24.63 -28.26
CA SER A 7 -17.11 24.42 -28.83
C SER A 7 -16.03 25.29 -28.16
N SER A 8 -16.42 26.45 -27.61
CA SER A 8 -15.54 27.33 -26.84
C SER A 8 -15.15 26.74 -25.48
N PHE A 9 -16.09 26.12 -24.76
CA PHE A 9 -15.84 25.49 -23.47
C PHE A 9 -14.91 24.28 -23.62
N SER A 10 -15.19 23.39 -24.57
CA SER A 10 -14.33 22.21 -24.82
C SER A 10 -12.91 22.60 -25.19
N ARG A 11 -12.74 23.63 -26.01
CA ARG A 11 -11.40 24.14 -26.38
C ARG A 11 -10.67 24.74 -25.19
N ALA A 12 -11.37 25.43 -24.28
CA ALA A 12 -10.77 25.98 -23.06
C ALA A 12 -10.26 24.86 -22.15
N ILE A 13 -11.10 23.86 -21.84
CA ILE A 13 -10.70 22.73 -20.99
C ILE A 13 -9.51 21.96 -21.58
N ASN A 14 -9.52 21.67 -22.89
CA ASN A 14 -8.40 21.00 -23.54
C ASN A 14 -7.10 21.83 -23.47
N ALA A 15 -7.18 23.15 -23.63
CA ALA A 15 -6.02 24.02 -23.49
C ALA A 15 -5.47 24.05 -22.06
N GLU A 16 -6.34 23.98 -21.04
CA GLU A 16 -5.92 23.91 -19.65
C GLU A 16 -5.33 22.54 -19.28
N ILE A 17 -5.82 21.45 -19.87
CA ILE A 17 -5.22 20.11 -19.74
C ILE A 17 -3.83 20.10 -20.38
N GLU A 18 -3.67 20.68 -21.57
CA GLU A 18 -2.37 20.83 -22.24
C GLU A 18 -1.37 21.61 -21.37
N GLU A 19 -1.83 22.68 -20.70
CA GLU A 19 -0.99 23.47 -19.78
C GLU A 19 -0.49 22.64 -18.59
N ILE A 20 -1.28 21.67 -18.12
CA ILE A 20 -0.92 20.76 -17.03
C ILE A 20 -0.01 19.63 -17.53
N GLY A 21 -0.24 19.14 -18.75
CA GLY A 21 0.40 17.98 -19.37
C GLY A 21 -0.56 16.79 -19.47
N TRP A 22 -0.74 16.26 -20.69
CA TRP A 22 -1.61 15.11 -20.96
C TRP A 22 -1.16 13.82 -20.27
N GLU A 23 0.13 13.68 -19.99
CA GLU A 23 0.70 12.55 -19.24
C GLU A 23 0.20 12.48 -17.80
N HIS A 24 -0.31 13.58 -17.26
CA HIS A 24 -0.92 13.64 -15.94
C HIS A 24 -2.42 13.34 -15.98
N LEU A 25 -3.06 13.35 -17.15
CA LEU A 25 -4.48 13.05 -17.28
C LEU A 25 -4.73 11.55 -17.15
N VAL A 26 -5.59 11.15 -16.22
CA VAL A 26 -6.01 9.74 -16.07
C VAL A 26 -7.37 9.49 -16.67
N ARG A 27 -8.31 10.42 -16.46
CA ARG A 27 -9.68 10.28 -16.94
C ARG A 27 -10.24 11.65 -17.29
N LEU A 28 -10.97 11.71 -18.39
CA LEU A 28 -11.79 12.84 -18.79
C LEU A 28 -13.16 12.29 -19.20
N ALA A 29 -14.23 12.81 -18.63
CA ALA A 29 -15.58 12.45 -19.05
C ALA A 29 -15.89 13.01 -20.44
N GLU A 30 -16.70 12.30 -21.23
CA GLU A 30 -17.09 12.72 -22.58
C GLU A 30 -17.80 14.09 -22.59
N ASP A 31 -18.56 14.36 -21.53
CA ASP A 31 -19.27 15.63 -21.33
C ASP A 31 -18.41 16.69 -20.64
N LEU A 32 -17.11 16.43 -20.44
CA LEU A 32 -16.13 17.31 -19.79
C LEU A 32 -16.55 17.80 -18.39
N SER A 33 -17.53 17.15 -17.77
CA SER A 33 -18.00 17.50 -16.43
C SER A 33 -17.06 16.99 -15.33
N PHE A 34 -16.13 16.10 -15.67
CA PHE A 34 -15.28 15.43 -14.72
C PHE A 34 -13.90 15.16 -15.32
N VAL A 35 -12.86 15.49 -14.56
CA VAL A 35 -11.46 15.23 -14.92
C VAL A 35 -10.69 14.69 -13.74
N THR A 36 -9.82 13.72 -13.98
CA THR A 36 -8.92 13.15 -12.96
C THR A 36 -7.48 13.33 -13.38
N PHE A 37 -6.67 13.93 -12.52
CA PHE A 37 -5.23 14.06 -12.70
C PHE A 37 -4.46 13.16 -11.74
N ARG A 38 -3.39 12.55 -12.24
CA ARG A 38 -2.36 11.86 -11.46
C ARG A 38 -1.34 12.90 -10.97
N VAL A 39 -1.22 13.03 -9.65
CA VAL A 39 -0.25 13.92 -9.00
C VAL A 39 0.70 13.10 -8.14
N VAL A 40 2.01 13.31 -8.33
CA VAL A 40 3.05 12.63 -7.57
C VAL A 40 3.61 13.59 -6.53
N ASP A 41 3.71 13.14 -5.27
CA ASP A 41 4.33 13.94 -4.21
C ASP A 41 5.85 13.74 -4.13
N LYS A 42 6.52 14.46 -3.22
CA LYS A 42 7.99 14.39 -3.08
C LYS A 42 8.54 13.04 -2.61
N LYS A 43 7.70 12.12 -2.14
CA LYS A 43 8.07 10.74 -1.77
C LYS A 43 7.63 9.74 -2.83
N GLU A 44 7.38 10.21 -4.06
CA GLU A 44 6.96 9.41 -5.20
C GLU A 44 5.61 8.70 -5.03
N ARG A 45 4.81 9.12 -4.05
CA ARG A 45 3.46 8.57 -3.86
C ARG A 45 2.53 9.18 -4.88
N VAL A 46 1.71 8.31 -5.48
CA VAL A 46 0.72 8.68 -6.48
C VAL A 46 -0.61 9.01 -5.81
N HIS A 47 -1.12 10.18 -6.12
CA HIS A 47 -2.40 10.71 -5.66
C HIS A 47 -3.31 11.00 -6.86
N MET A 48 -4.59 10.70 -6.71
CA MET A 48 -5.61 10.95 -7.73
C MET A 48 -6.40 12.19 -7.33
N LEU A 49 -6.28 13.24 -8.13
CA LEU A 49 -7.04 14.48 -7.96
C LEU A 49 -8.23 14.46 -8.90
N GLU A 50 -9.42 14.33 -8.33
CA GLU A 50 -10.68 14.33 -9.06
C GLU A 50 -11.30 15.72 -8.99
N ILE A 51 -11.74 16.22 -10.14
CA ILE A 51 -12.29 17.56 -10.28
C ILE A 51 -13.61 17.46 -11.04
N LEU A 52 -14.69 17.92 -10.42
CA LEU A 52 -16.00 18.07 -11.03
C LEU A 52 -16.16 19.51 -11.53
N LEU A 53 -16.33 19.64 -12.84
CA LEU A 53 -16.55 20.88 -13.56
C LEU A 53 -18.05 21.11 -13.74
N ASP A 54 -18.62 21.97 -12.90
CA ASP A 54 -19.99 22.44 -13.11
C ASP A 54 -20.07 23.37 -14.34
N LYS A 55 -21.27 23.52 -14.90
CA LYS A 55 -21.59 24.42 -16.02
C LYS A 55 -21.23 25.88 -15.74
N SER A 56 -21.12 26.27 -14.46
CA SER A 56 -20.70 27.61 -14.05
C SER A 56 -19.19 27.82 -14.13
N TYR A 57 -18.39 26.79 -14.40
CA TYR A 57 -16.95 26.91 -14.58
C TYR A 57 -16.58 27.83 -15.76
N PRO A 58 -15.55 28.70 -15.65
CA PRO A 58 -14.70 28.96 -14.47
C PRO A 58 -15.23 30.06 -13.53
N ASN A 59 -16.45 30.56 -13.74
CA ASN A 59 -17.01 31.64 -12.91
C ASN A 59 -17.21 31.23 -11.45
N CYS A 60 -17.43 29.94 -11.19
CA CYS A 60 -17.44 29.33 -9.88
C CYS A 60 -16.33 28.29 -9.76
N ALA A 61 -15.89 28.04 -8.52
CA ALA A 61 -14.88 27.04 -8.22
C ALA A 61 -15.40 25.63 -8.58
N PRO A 62 -14.56 24.76 -9.16
CA PRO A 62 -14.90 23.36 -9.31
C PRO A 62 -14.90 22.64 -7.96
N SER A 63 -15.62 21.52 -7.87
CA SER A 63 -15.55 20.64 -6.71
C SER A 63 -14.36 19.70 -6.85
N VAL A 64 -13.69 19.40 -5.74
CA VAL A 64 -12.46 18.59 -5.73
C VAL A 64 -12.61 17.44 -4.74
N SER A 65 -12.13 16.25 -5.12
CA SER A 65 -11.98 15.09 -4.24
C SER A 65 -10.63 14.41 -4.44
N ALA A 66 -10.12 13.78 -3.37
CA ALA A 66 -8.90 12.99 -3.38
C ALA A 66 -8.86 12.08 -2.13
N ASP A 67 -8.09 11.00 -2.17
CA ASP A 67 -7.81 10.13 -1.02
C ASP A 67 -6.81 10.80 -0.05
N VAL A 68 -7.27 11.85 0.64
CA VAL A 68 -6.51 12.63 1.60
C VAL A 68 -7.32 12.82 2.89
N PRO A 69 -6.69 12.97 4.06
CA PRO A 69 -7.41 12.96 5.34
C PRO A 69 -8.34 14.16 5.54
N TYR A 70 -8.06 15.26 4.84
CA TYR A 70 -8.96 16.38 4.67
C TYR A 70 -8.61 17.10 3.37
N LEU A 71 -9.58 17.77 2.77
CA LEU A 71 -9.37 18.58 1.57
C LEU A 71 -8.88 19.97 1.94
N PHE A 72 -8.13 20.59 1.04
CA PHE A 72 -7.70 21.97 1.17
C PHE A 72 -8.84 22.93 0.81
N ASP A 73 -8.82 24.12 1.39
CA ASP A 73 -9.70 25.20 0.98
C ASP A 73 -9.22 25.75 -0.37
N LEU A 74 -9.93 25.39 -1.44
CA LEU A 74 -9.59 25.84 -2.79
C LEU A 74 -9.79 27.35 -2.91
N VAL A 75 -8.69 28.08 -3.08
CA VAL A 75 -8.72 29.50 -3.41
C VAL A 75 -9.02 29.64 -4.90
N TRP A 76 -10.14 30.28 -5.24
CA TRP A 76 -10.63 30.37 -6.61
C TRP A 76 -11.05 31.79 -6.99
N SER A 77 -10.79 32.15 -8.24
CA SER A 77 -11.22 33.40 -8.87
C SER A 77 -11.71 33.13 -10.29
N ARG A 78 -12.38 34.09 -10.94
CA ARG A 78 -12.84 33.92 -12.34
C ARG A 78 -11.71 33.79 -13.37
N SER A 79 -10.49 34.16 -12.99
CA SER A 79 -9.28 33.98 -13.80
C SER A 79 -8.53 32.69 -13.48
N SER A 80 -8.95 31.96 -12.45
CA SER A 80 -8.33 30.70 -12.06
C SER A 80 -8.63 29.59 -13.07
N ARG A 81 -7.73 28.63 -13.14
CA ARG A 81 -7.72 27.51 -14.09
C ARG A 81 -7.45 26.18 -13.39
N LEU A 82 -7.62 25.08 -14.10
CA LEU A 82 -7.30 23.72 -13.60
C LEU A 82 -5.88 23.63 -13.04
N ASN A 83 -4.91 24.31 -13.66
CA ASN A 83 -3.52 24.31 -13.19
C ASN A 83 -3.39 24.92 -11.78
N ASP A 84 -4.23 25.89 -11.41
CA ASP A 84 -4.23 26.46 -10.06
C ASP A 84 -4.75 25.45 -9.02
N VAL A 85 -5.72 24.61 -9.39
CA VAL A 85 -6.19 23.50 -8.54
C VAL A 85 -5.06 22.51 -8.31
N VAL A 86 -4.37 22.09 -9.38
CA VAL A 86 -3.23 21.16 -9.30
C VAL A 86 -2.10 21.72 -8.45
N LYS A 87 -1.77 23.01 -8.58
CA LYS A 87 -0.74 23.68 -7.76
C LYS A 87 -1.11 23.73 -6.29
N GLN A 88 -2.34 24.12 -5.95
CA GLN A 88 -2.81 24.15 -4.57
C GLN A 88 -2.87 22.75 -3.97
N PHE A 89 -3.28 21.74 -4.76
CA PHE A 89 -3.26 20.35 -4.32
C PHE A 89 -1.83 19.87 -4.03
N LYS A 90 -0.85 20.15 -4.90
CA LYS A 90 0.57 19.84 -4.63
C LYS A 90 1.07 20.46 -3.33
N GLN A 91 0.73 21.73 -3.06
CA GLN A 91 1.07 22.39 -1.79
C GLN A 91 0.38 21.73 -0.58
N HIS A 92 -0.84 21.24 -0.76
CA HIS A 92 -1.55 20.48 0.26
C HIS A 92 -0.88 19.14 0.55
N LEU A 93 -0.48 18.40 -0.49
CA LEU A 93 0.27 17.15 -0.35
C LEU A 93 1.56 17.34 0.45
N GLU A 94 2.24 18.49 0.30
CA GLU A 94 3.46 18.81 1.08
C GLU A 94 3.21 18.93 2.59
N LYS A 95 2.04 19.46 2.99
CA LYS A 95 1.65 19.58 4.41
C LYS A 95 1.37 18.21 5.04
N LEU A 96 0.87 17.27 4.25
CA LEU A 96 0.45 15.94 4.70
C LEU A 96 1.60 14.92 4.77
N GLN A 97 2.82 15.31 4.38
CA GLN A 97 3.98 14.40 4.29
C GLN A 97 4.32 13.74 5.62
N GLN A 98 4.29 14.49 6.72
CA GLN A 98 4.58 13.95 8.05
C GLN A 98 3.50 12.97 8.50
N PHE A 99 2.24 13.22 8.14
CA PHE A 99 1.12 12.35 8.49
C PHE A 99 1.27 10.98 7.83
N TRP A 100 1.42 10.95 6.50
CA TRP A 100 1.59 9.68 5.80
C TRP A 100 2.86 8.94 6.24
N SER A 101 3.95 9.66 6.53
CA SER A 101 5.17 9.01 7.03
C SER A 101 5.00 8.38 8.41
N ALA A 102 4.13 8.94 9.28
CA ALA A 102 3.84 8.37 10.59
C ALA A 102 2.90 7.15 10.49
N VAL A 103 1.94 7.22 9.57
CA VAL A 103 1.01 6.13 9.31
C VAL A 103 1.71 4.95 8.64
N GLU A 104 2.59 5.21 7.66
CA GLU A 104 3.43 4.18 7.01
C GLU A 104 4.35 3.48 8.02
N ASP A 105 4.91 4.22 8.98
CA ASP A 105 5.72 3.66 10.08
C ASP A 105 4.89 2.70 10.94
N ILE A 106 3.64 3.05 11.26
CA ILE A 106 2.70 2.15 11.95
C ILE A 106 2.43 0.90 11.11
N ASP A 107 2.07 1.08 9.84
CA ASP A 107 1.71 -0.01 8.92
C ASP A 107 2.86 -0.99 8.69
N GLN A 108 4.11 -0.52 8.77
CA GLN A 108 5.32 -1.34 8.63
C GLN A 108 5.75 -2.02 9.93
N SER A 109 5.46 -1.43 11.09
CA SER A 109 5.99 -1.90 12.38
C SER A 109 5.00 -2.70 13.23
N LEU A 110 3.70 -2.62 12.93
CA LEU A 110 2.64 -3.18 13.77
C LEU A 110 1.64 -4.03 12.98
N LEU A 111 1.02 -5.00 13.65
CA LEU A 111 -0.03 -5.83 13.06
C LEU A 111 -1.36 -5.09 12.97
N VAL A 112 -1.58 -4.38 11.85
CA VAL A 112 -2.84 -3.69 11.53
C VAL A 112 -3.88 -4.71 11.06
N SER A 113 -5.06 -4.72 11.68
CA SER A 113 -6.08 -5.76 11.49
C SER A 113 -6.92 -5.62 10.23
N ASP A 114 -7.01 -4.42 9.65
CA ASP A 114 -7.93 -4.12 8.55
C ASP A 114 -7.21 -3.45 7.38
N SER A 115 -7.15 -4.14 6.24
CA SER A 115 -6.50 -3.64 5.02
C SER A 115 -7.25 -2.45 4.39
N ALA A 116 -8.54 -2.28 4.68
CA ALA A 116 -9.30 -1.11 4.24
C ALA A 116 -8.81 0.18 4.93
N GLN A 117 -8.03 0.08 6.01
CA GLN A 117 -7.48 1.24 6.70
C GLN A 117 -6.20 1.78 6.03
N LEU A 118 -5.65 1.10 5.02
CA LEU A 118 -4.45 1.52 4.30
C LEU A 118 -4.68 2.70 3.34
N HIS A 119 -5.92 3.20 3.24
CA HIS A 119 -6.22 4.43 2.50
C HIS A 119 -5.48 5.65 3.07
N ARG A 120 -5.08 6.55 2.18
CA ARG A 120 -4.32 7.75 2.54
C ARG A 120 -5.17 8.79 3.27
N ALA A 121 -6.50 8.69 3.18
CA ALA A 121 -7.43 9.49 3.97
C ALA A 121 -7.61 9.02 5.42
N THR A 122 -7.30 7.75 5.73
CA THR A 122 -7.66 7.17 7.03
C THR A 122 -6.68 7.60 8.12
N SER A 123 -7.16 8.39 9.08
CA SER A 123 -6.38 8.93 10.20
C SER A 123 -6.42 8.07 11.47
N PHE A 124 -6.81 6.80 11.37
CA PHE A 124 -6.76 5.87 12.48
C PHE A 124 -6.21 4.51 12.05
N ARG A 125 -5.72 3.73 13.01
CA ARG A 125 -5.26 2.35 12.80
C ARG A 125 -5.78 1.44 13.89
N HIS A 126 -6.36 0.32 13.48
CA HIS A 126 -6.78 -0.77 14.34
C HIS A 126 -5.68 -1.82 14.42
N ILE A 127 -5.05 -1.92 15.58
CA ILE A 127 -3.87 -2.75 15.82
C ILE A 127 -4.26 -3.91 16.73
N ASN A 128 -3.89 -5.13 16.32
CA ASN A 128 -4.01 -6.29 17.18
C ASN A 128 -2.83 -6.31 18.16
N ILE A 129 -3.11 -6.46 19.45
CA ILE A 129 -2.09 -6.48 20.51
C ILE A 129 -2.02 -7.84 21.24
N GLY A 130 -2.74 -8.86 20.76
CA GLY A 130 -2.80 -10.18 21.37
C GLY A 130 -3.82 -10.29 22.51
N ASN A 131 -3.97 -11.49 23.06
CA ASN A 131 -4.88 -11.82 24.17
C ASN A 131 -6.33 -11.32 23.97
N ASP A 132 -6.86 -11.51 22.76
CA ASP A 132 -8.19 -11.06 22.34
C ASP A 132 -8.44 -9.56 22.56
N CYS A 133 -7.36 -8.77 22.57
CA CYS A 133 -7.39 -7.32 22.71
C CYS A 133 -6.88 -6.64 21.45
N SER A 134 -7.44 -5.47 21.17
CA SER A 134 -7.00 -4.61 20.07
C SER A 134 -7.10 -3.14 20.48
N ILE A 135 -6.40 -2.30 19.73
CA ILE A 135 -6.33 -0.86 19.97
C ILE A 135 -6.71 -0.13 18.69
N ILE A 136 -7.57 0.87 18.81
CA ILE A 136 -7.76 1.88 17.77
C ILE A 136 -6.95 3.12 18.18
N LEU A 137 -5.95 3.46 17.37
CA LEU A 137 -5.16 4.69 17.50
C LEU A 137 -5.68 5.73 16.52
N ASN A 138 -6.12 6.88 17.02
CA ASN A 138 -6.48 8.04 16.21
C ASN A 138 -5.29 8.99 16.13
N ILE A 139 -4.76 9.14 14.93
CA ILE A 139 -3.54 9.89 14.62
C ILE A 139 -3.93 11.30 14.19
N ARG A 140 -3.39 12.30 14.87
CA ARG A 140 -3.68 13.70 14.54
C ARG A 140 -2.95 14.09 13.27
N VAL A 141 -3.69 14.44 12.22
CA VAL A 141 -3.11 14.76 10.91
C VAL A 141 -2.09 15.90 10.98
N ASN A 142 -2.36 16.94 11.77
CA ASN A 142 -1.49 18.12 11.90
C ASN A 142 -0.36 17.96 12.94
N ASP A 143 -0.37 16.87 13.73
CA ASP A 143 0.70 16.55 14.68
C ASP A 143 0.85 15.02 14.83
N PRO A 144 1.26 14.33 13.75
CA PRO A 144 1.04 12.89 13.60
C PRO A 144 1.98 12.03 14.45
N ARG A 145 3.03 12.62 15.03
CA ARG A 145 3.94 11.96 15.98
C ARG A 145 3.59 12.23 17.44
N SER A 146 2.55 13.03 17.72
CA SER A 146 2.07 13.25 19.09
C SER A 146 1.38 12.01 19.67
N LEU A 147 1.20 11.98 20.99
CA LEU A 147 0.46 10.92 21.67
C LEU A 147 -0.95 10.81 21.05
N PRO A 148 -1.28 9.69 20.38
CA PRO A 148 -2.58 9.51 19.74
C PRO A 148 -3.69 9.35 20.77
N GLU A 149 -4.92 9.65 20.36
CA GLU A 149 -6.07 9.21 21.14
C GLU A 149 -6.26 7.71 20.95
N CYS A 150 -6.42 6.99 22.06
CA CYS A 150 -6.36 5.54 22.10
C CYS A 150 -7.65 4.95 22.67
N ARG A 151 -8.25 4.01 21.92
CA ARG A 151 -9.40 3.23 22.37
C ARG A 151 -9.05 1.74 22.40
N PHE A 152 -9.10 1.15 23.57
CA PHE A 152 -8.91 -0.28 23.80
C PHE A 152 -10.22 -1.05 23.59
N LEU A 153 -10.13 -2.21 22.97
CA LEU A 153 -11.23 -3.15 22.71
C LEU A 153 -10.78 -4.56 23.17
N GLY A 154 -11.66 -5.29 23.85
CA GLY A 154 -11.38 -6.61 24.40
C GLY A 154 -12.22 -6.89 25.66
N LEU A 155 -11.87 -7.94 26.41
CA LEU A 155 -12.48 -8.24 27.70
C LEU A 155 -12.17 -7.14 28.74
N ASP A 156 -13.15 -6.79 29.58
CA ASP A 156 -13.10 -5.63 30.47
C ASP A 156 -11.87 -5.63 31.41
N GLU A 157 -11.53 -6.79 31.99
CA GLU A 157 -10.38 -6.92 32.90
C GLU A 157 -9.06 -6.56 32.20
N ASN A 158 -8.85 -7.08 30.99
CA ASN A 158 -7.66 -6.80 30.19
C ASN A 158 -7.63 -5.33 29.73
N VAL A 159 -8.78 -4.81 29.30
CA VAL A 159 -8.92 -3.41 28.84
C VAL A 159 -8.62 -2.43 29.98
N ASN A 160 -9.09 -2.69 31.20
CA ASN A 160 -8.84 -1.85 32.35
C ASN A 160 -7.35 -1.81 32.71
N LEU A 161 -6.68 -2.97 32.71
CA LEU A 161 -5.23 -3.04 32.92
C LEU A 161 -4.46 -2.22 31.87
N LEU A 162 -4.82 -2.34 30.60
CA LEU A 162 -4.19 -1.59 29.51
C LEU A 162 -4.42 -0.07 29.64
N ARG A 163 -5.64 0.35 30.02
CA ARG A 163 -5.95 1.76 30.30
C ARG A 163 -5.11 2.31 31.45
N ASP A 164 -4.95 1.55 32.52
CA ASP A 164 -4.15 1.98 33.68
C ASP A 164 -2.67 2.09 33.33
N LYS A 165 -2.13 1.15 32.54
CA LYS A 165 -0.76 1.25 31.99
C LYS A 165 -0.60 2.49 31.10
N TRP A 166 -1.52 2.71 30.16
CA TRP A 166 -1.50 3.88 29.28
C TRP A 166 -1.53 5.19 30.07
N ARG A 167 -2.43 5.33 31.06
CA ARG A 167 -2.55 6.52 31.91
C ARG A 167 -1.29 6.77 32.74
N ARG A 168 -0.67 5.74 33.30
CA ARG A 168 0.56 5.85 34.10
C ARG A 168 1.78 6.21 33.26
N ASN A 169 1.83 5.75 32.00
CA ASN A 169 3.03 5.85 31.17
C ASN A 169 2.93 6.91 30.07
N CYS A 170 1.79 7.57 29.83
CA CYS A 170 1.58 8.47 28.68
C CYS A 170 2.60 9.62 28.59
N ASN A 171 3.15 10.06 29.72
CA ASN A 171 4.22 11.06 29.79
C ASN A 171 5.58 10.58 29.24
N LYS A 172 5.75 9.27 29.04
CA LYS A 172 6.95 8.66 28.43
C LYS A 172 6.91 8.67 26.90
N TRP A 173 5.80 9.09 26.30
CA TRP A 173 5.69 9.21 24.84
C TRP A 173 6.71 10.20 24.29
N SER A 174 7.45 9.79 23.27
CA SER A 174 8.39 10.67 22.55
C SER A 174 8.07 10.71 21.07
N LYS A 175 8.05 11.92 20.48
CA LYS A 175 7.85 12.11 19.04
C LYS A 175 9.01 11.58 18.20
N ASP A 176 10.19 11.41 18.81
CA ASP A 176 11.42 10.99 18.15
C ASP A 176 11.55 9.46 18.06
N LYS A 177 10.65 8.72 18.73
CA LYS A 177 10.61 7.26 18.70
C LYS A 177 9.60 6.74 17.69
N LEU A 178 9.80 5.49 17.26
CA LEU A 178 8.84 4.78 16.43
C LEU A 178 7.55 4.51 17.23
N PHE A 179 6.43 4.39 16.53
CA PHE A 179 5.14 4.09 17.18
C PHE A 179 5.19 2.78 17.96
N ALA A 180 5.75 1.72 17.38
CA ALA A 180 5.87 0.43 18.05
C ALA A 180 6.65 0.51 19.38
N GLU A 181 7.77 1.25 19.41
CA GLU A 181 8.58 1.44 20.62
C GLU A 181 7.84 2.21 21.70
N ASN A 182 7.14 3.28 21.31
CA ASN A 182 6.32 4.05 22.22
C ASN A 182 5.20 3.18 22.79
N LEU A 183 4.45 2.47 21.96
CA LEU A 183 3.37 1.60 22.41
C LEU A 183 3.88 0.49 23.34
N ALA A 184 5.03 -0.11 23.02
CA ALA A 184 5.64 -1.12 23.89
C ALA A 184 6.02 -0.55 25.26
N THR A 185 6.53 0.69 25.29
CA THR A 185 6.84 1.41 26.53
C THR A 185 5.57 1.74 27.32
N LEU A 186 4.51 2.18 26.64
CA LEU A 186 3.25 2.56 27.28
C LEU A 186 2.51 1.35 27.86
N LEU A 187 2.48 0.24 27.12
CA LEU A 187 1.75 -0.96 27.46
C LEU A 187 2.58 -1.99 28.26
N GLU A 188 3.88 -1.73 28.44
CA GLU A 188 4.81 -2.56 29.20
C GLU A 188 4.92 -4.00 28.65
N PHE A 189 4.77 -4.19 27.34
CA PHE A 189 5.01 -5.45 26.64
C PHE A 189 5.33 -5.19 25.16
N GLN A 190 5.95 -6.15 24.48
CA GLN A 190 6.26 -6.02 23.05
C GLN A 190 5.03 -6.35 22.20
N LEU A 191 4.65 -5.42 21.31
CA LEU A 191 3.51 -5.63 20.41
C LEU A 191 3.90 -6.61 19.29
N PRO A 192 2.95 -7.43 18.81
CA PRO A 192 3.19 -8.28 17.66
C PRO A 192 3.45 -7.42 16.41
N GLY A 193 4.56 -7.70 15.72
CA GLY A 193 4.84 -7.14 14.40
C GLY A 193 4.07 -7.88 13.30
N PRO A 194 4.08 -7.35 12.06
CA PRO A 194 3.52 -8.05 10.91
C PRO A 194 4.16 -9.44 10.72
N PRO A 195 3.38 -10.49 10.39
CA PRO A 195 3.92 -11.82 10.09
C PRO A 195 4.85 -11.72 8.88
N GLY A 196 6.16 -11.78 9.12
CA GLY A 196 7.20 -11.55 8.11
C GLY A 196 8.40 -10.76 8.61
N VAL A 197 8.30 -10.08 9.75
CA VAL A 197 9.45 -9.45 10.45
C VAL A 197 9.96 -10.38 11.55
N GLU A 198 10.19 -11.64 11.22
CA GLU A 198 11.19 -12.40 11.96
C GLU A 198 12.55 -11.94 11.42
N LYS A 199 13.35 -11.29 12.28
CA LYS A 199 14.80 -11.26 12.11
C LYS A 199 15.29 -12.70 12.24
N ASN A 200 15.18 -13.47 11.16
CA ASN A 200 15.88 -14.73 11.01
C ASN A 200 16.74 -14.62 9.76
N ASP A 201 18.05 -14.65 9.97
CA ASP A 201 19.14 -14.50 9.00
C ASP A 201 19.23 -15.66 7.99
N GLN A 202 18.08 -16.22 7.59
CA GLN A 202 17.94 -17.21 6.55
C GLN A 202 16.80 -16.77 5.64
N GLN A 203 17.04 -15.70 4.89
CA GLN A 203 16.27 -15.37 3.70
C GLN A 203 16.35 -16.58 2.74
N ILE A 204 15.31 -17.42 2.74
CA ILE A 204 15.21 -18.54 1.82
C ILE A 204 14.71 -17.98 0.49
N ASP A 205 15.65 -17.46 -0.30
CA ASP A 205 15.39 -17.06 -1.68
C ASP A 205 15.34 -18.29 -2.59
N CYS A 206 14.56 -18.18 -3.68
CA CYS A 206 14.57 -19.20 -4.71
C CYS A 206 15.99 -19.35 -5.30
N GLY A 207 16.51 -20.57 -5.33
CA GLY A 207 17.84 -20.86 -5.89
C GLY A 207 17.99 -20.65 -7.41
N ILE A 208 16.97 -20.14 -8.10
CA ILE A 208 17.01 -19.86 -9.55
C ILE A 208 16.83 -18.36 -9.81
N CYS A 209 15.74 -17.76 -9.31
CA CYS A 209 15.45 -16.34 -9.56
C CYS A 209 15.97 -15.40 -8.45
N TYR A 210 16.57 -15.95 -7.38
CA TYR A 210 17.09 -15.21 -6.23
C TYR A 210 16.08 -14.23 -5.61
N SER A 211 14.79 -14.51 -5.77
CA SER A 211 13.69 -13.71 -5.25
C SER A 211 12.88 -14.54 -4.26
N GLN A 212 12.35 -13.86 -3.24
CA GLN A 212 11.51 -14.49 -2.22
C GLN A 212 10.10 -14.79 -2.75
N PHE A 213 9.55 -13.87 -3.54
CA PHE A 213 8.21 -13.94 -4.12
C PHE A 213 8.28 -13.85 -5.64
N LEU A 214 7.40 -14.58 -6.33
CA LEU A 214 7.17 -14.36 -7.76
C LEU A 214 6.56 -12.97 -8.00
N PRO A 215 6.77 -12.35 -9.17
CA PRO A 215 6.09 -11.11 -9.51
C PRO A 215 4.57 -11.28 -9.50
N VAL A 216 3.85 -10.18 -9.28
CA VAL A 216 2.40 -10.16 -9.41
C VAL A 216 2.08 -10.03 -10.90
N ASP A 217 1.70 -11.14 -11.51
CA ASP A 217 1.40 -11.27 -12.93
C ASP A 217 0.16 -12.17 -13.13
N ASP A 218 -0.78 -11.74 -13.97
CA ASP A 218 -2.00 -12.47 -14.30
C ASP A 218 -1.67 -13.79 -15.03
N GLU A 219 -0.56 -13.86 -15.77
CA GLU A 219 -0.10 -15.09 -16.45
C GLU A 219 0.33 -16.19 -15.47
N LEU A 220 0.76 -15.83 -14.27
CA LEU A 220 1.17 -16.78 -13.22
C LEU A 220 -0.03 -17.34 -12.43
N GLY A 221 -1.23 -16.78 -12.65
CA GLY A 221 -2.48 -17.21 -12.02
C GLY A 221 -2.35 -17.37 -10.50
N PRO A 222 -2.69 -18.54 -9.90
CA PRO A 222 -2.65 -18.73 -8.46
C PRO A 222 -1.23 -18.73 -7.86
N LYS A 223 -0.18 -18.70 -8.68
CA LYS A 223 1.23 -18.63 -8.23
C LYS A 223 1.79 -17.21 -8.28
N SER A 224 0.99 -16.24 -8.74
CA SER A 224 1.30 -14.81 -8.70
C SER A 224 1.58 -14.39 -7.25
N GLY A 225 2.71 -13.74 -6.99
CA GLY A 225 3.10 -13.33 -5.63
C GLY A 225 3.47 -14.46 -4.67
N SER A 226 3.59 -15.73 -5.11
CA SER A 226 3.83 -16.85 -4.18
C SER A 226 5.28 -16.94 -3.71
N LYS A 227 5.48 -17.40 -2.47
CA LYS A 227 6.81 -17.75 -1.92
C LYS A 227 7.32 -19.07 -2.53
N THR A 228 8.58 -19.42 -2.28
CA THR A 228 9.14 -20.75 -2.60
C THR A 228 8.26 -21.87 -2.04
N ASP A 229 7.81 -22.76 -2.90
CA ASP A 229 6.87 -23.86 -2.61
C ASP A 229 7.49 -25.25 -2.87
N TYR A 230 8.76 -25.29 -3.26
CA TYR A 230 9.51 -26.53 -3.47
C TYR A 230 10.86 -26.48 -2.73
N THR A 231 11.21 -27.54 -1.99
CA THR A 231 12.52 -27.67 -1.32
C THR A 231 13.17 -28.98 -1.72
N CYS A 232 14.46 -28.95 -2.05
CA CYS A 232 15.22 -30.15 -2.38
C CYS A 232 15.25 -31.11 -1.18
N GLU A 233 14.84 -32.37 -1.40
CA GLU A 233 14.74 -33.41 -0.36
C GLU A 233 16.11 -33.86 0.18
N ASN A 234 17.19 -33.58 -0.53
CA ASN A 234 18.54 -33.85 -0.02
C ASN A 234 18.85 -32.92 1.16
N THR A 235 18.96 -33.49 2.37
CA THR A 235 19.20 -32.79 3.63
C THR A 235 20.53 -32.03 3.68
N THR A 236 21.50 -32.39 2.83
CA THR A 236 22.76 -31.64 2.68
C THR A 236 22.65 -30.44 1.74
N CYS A 237 21.58 -30.37 0.93
CA CYS A 237 21.32 -29.29 -0.02
C CYS A 237 20.27 -28.31 0.51
N SER A 238 19.07 -28.83 0.80
CA SER A 238 17.90 -28.10 1.32
C SER A 238 17.60 -26.77 0.60
N LYS A 239 18.00 -26.63 -0.68
CA LYS A 239 17.71 -25.44 -1.47
C LYS A 239 16.23 -25.36 -1.82
N ALA A 240 15.67 -24.17 -1.65
CA ALA A 240 14.28 -23.88 -1.98
C ALA A 240 14.15 -23.22 -3.36
N PHE A 241 13.02 -23.45 -4.00
CA PHE A 241 12.68 -22.95 -5.31
C PHE A 241 11.19 -22.61 -5.37
N HIS A 242 10.82 -21.69 -6.27
CA HIS A 242 9.46 -21.71 -6.82
C HIS A 242 9.35 -22.88 -7.78
N SER A 243 8.27 -23.64 -7.69
CA SER A 243 7.94 -24.76 -8.56
C SER A 243 7.81 -24.32 -10.02
N VAL A 244 7.45 -23.05 -10.27
CA VAL A 244 7.48 -22.43 -11.60
C VAL A 244 8.92 -22.33 -12.11
N CYS A 245 9.80 -21.68 -11.35
CA CYS A 245 11.22 -21.52 -11.72
C CYS A 245 11.93 -22.86 -11.91
N LEU A 246 11.72 -23.82 -11.00
CA LEU A 246 12.30 -25.14 -11.12
C LEU A 246 11.70 -25.93 -12.30
N GLY A 247 10.40 -25.78 -12.55
CA GLY A 247 9.73 -26.38 -13.70
C GLY A 247 10.25 -25.82 -15.04
N ASP A 248 10.45 -24.52 -15.15
CA ASP A 248 11.03 -23.88 -16.34
C ASP A 248 12.50 -24.28 -16.54
N TRP A 249 13.28 -24.34 -15.45
CA TRP A 249 14.64 -24.86 -15.49
C TRP A 249 14.68 -26.31 -16.00
N LEU A 250 13.87 -27.20 -15.43
CA LEU A 250 13.82 -28.60 -15.84
C LEU A 250 13.37 -28.77 -17.30
N ARG A 251 12.44 -27.94 -17.79
CA ARG A 251 12.04 -27.92 -19.22
C ARG A 251 13.18 -27.57 -20.17
N SER A 252 14.20 -26.85 -19.71
CA SER A 252 15.36 -26.49 -20.52
C SER A 252 16.41 -27.61 -20.64
N ILE A 253 16.29 -28.68 -19.84
CA ILE A 253 17.23 -29.80 -19.80
C ILE A 253 16.72 -30.97 -20.64
N THR A 254 17.55 -31.47 -21.55
CA THR A 254 17.21 -32.56 -22.48
C THR A 254 16.98 -33.92 -21.83
N THR A 255 17.51 -34.16 -20.63
CA THR A 255 17.38 -35.43 -19.88
C THR A 255 16.19 -35.46 -18.92
N THR A 256 15.44 -34.35 -18.81
CA THR A 256 14.23 -34.27 -17.99
C THR A 256 13.14 -35.19 -18.54
N ARG A 257 12.51 -35.96 -17.66
CA ARG A 257 11.37 -36.82 -18.00
C ARG A 257 10.08 -36.19 -17.50
N GLN A 258 9.00 -36.34 -18.25
CA GLN A 258 7.67 -35.90 -17.83
C GLN A 258 6.74 -37.11 -17.70
N SER A 259 5.97 -37.17 -16.62
CA SER A 259 4.84 -38.08 -16.47
C SER A 259 3.63 -37.27 -16.01
N PHE A 260 2.57 -37.25 -16.81
CA PHE A 260 1.40 -36.40 -16.61
C PHE A 260 1.79 -34.94 -16.36
N ASP A 261 1.43 -34.42 -15.18
CA ASP A 261 1.69 -33.05 -14.71
C ASP A 261 2.91 -32.97 -13.79
N VAL A 262 3.81 -33.96 -13.81
CA VAL A 262 5.04 -33.98 -13.00
C VAL A 262 6.29 -34.09 -13.88
N LEU A 263 7.24 -33.18 -13.67
CA LEU A 263 8.58 -33.21 -14.26
C LEU A 263 9.57 -33.87 -13.29
N PHE A 264 10.36 -34.81 -13.80
CA PHE A 264 11.42 -35.51 -13.08
C PHE A 264 12.77 -35.14 -13.70
N GLY A 265 13.68 -34.64 -12.88
CA GLY A 265 15.04 -34.29 -13.31
C GLY A 265 15.97 -34.21 -12.11
N ASN A 266 17.00 -33.38 -12.21
CA ASN A 266 18.01 -33.23 -11.16
C ASN A 266 18.02 -31.81 -10.58
N CYS A 267 18.26 -31.70 -9.28
CA CYS A 267 18.43 -30.43 -8.58
C CYS A 267 19.61 -29.64 -9.19
N PRO A 268 19.47 -28.33 -9.47
CA PRO A 268 20.55 -27.52 -10.04
C PRO A 268 21.80 -27.41 -9.16
N TYR A 269 21.68 -27.69 -7.85
CA TYR A 269 22.74 -27.47 -6.87
C TYR A 269 23.47 -28.75 -6.46
N CYS A 270 22.73 -29.83 -6.20
CA CYS A 270 23.32 -31.08 -5.69
C CYS A 270 23.20 -32.25 -6.67
N SER A 271 22.59 -32.03 -7.84
CA SER A 271 22.36 -33.04 -8.88
C SER A 271 21.54 -34.27 -8.45
N GLN A 272 20.94 -34.25 -7.25
CA GLN A 272 20.04 -35.31 -6.79
C GLN A 272 18.68 -35.24 -7.49
N PRO A 273 17.96 -36.37 -7.63
CA PRO A 273 16.64 -36.40 -8.26
C PRO A 273 15.65 -35.43 -7.62
N VAL A 274 14.87 -34.74 -8.44
CA VAL A 274 13.77 -33.86 -8.05
C VAL A 274 12.53 -34.14 -8.90
N ALA A 275 11.35 -33.99 -8.30
CA ALA A 275 10.06 -34.17 -8.94
C ALA A 275 9.17 -32.95 -8.67
N VAL A 276 8.76 -32.22 -9.71
CA VAL A 276 7.99 -30.98 -9.58
C VAL A 276 6.67 -31.09 -10.33
N LYS A 277 5.57 -30.81 -9.62
CA LYS A 277 4.24 -30.74 -10.22
C LYS A 277 4.04 -29.41 -10.95
N ILE A 278 3.79 -29.47 -12.25
CA ILE A 278 3.51 -28.32 -13.10
C ILE A 278 1.99 -28.12 -13.15
N GLY A 279 1.53 -26.92 -12.77
CA GLY A 279 0.11 -26.57 -12.92
C GLY A 279 -0.26 -26.50 -14.41
N ALA A 280 -1.50 -26.84 -14.75
CA ALA A 280 -2.01 -26.63 -16.10
C ALA A 280 -1.87 -25.14 -16.44
N ARG A 281 -1.09 -24.81 -17.47
CA ARG A 281 -1.21 -23.51 -18.12
C ARG A 281 -2.59 -23.47 -18.76
N LYS A 282 -3.42 -22.50 -18.38
CA LYS A 282 -4.59 -22.14 -19.20
C LYS A 282 -4.11 -21.42 -20.44
#